data_AF-A0A923KQ03-F1
#
_entry.id   AF-A0A923KQ03-F1
#
_cell.length_a   1.000
_cell.length_b   1.000
_cell.length_c   1.000
_cell.angle_alpha   90.00
_cell.angle_beta   90.00
_cell.angle_gamma   90.00
#
_symmetry.space_group_name_H-M   'P 1'
#
loop_
_entity.id
_entity.type
_entity.pdbx_description
1 polymer ?
#
loop_
_entity_poly.entity_id
_entity_poly.type
_entity_poly.pdbx_seq_one_letter_code
_entity_poly.pdbx_strand_id
1 'polypeptide(L)' 'MKYLPTISTSVLLTITIISLSACAGMTTQQKNTSIGAGAGAVAGAVLTGGSGVGTVGGAVVGGVIGNEIKK' A
#
# COMPACT_ATOMS: atom_id res chain seq x y z
N MET A 1 -10.96 19.25 -20.19
CA MET A 1 -10.21 18.76 -19.01
C MET A 1 -10.08 19.87 -17.97
N LYS A 2 -11.12 20.13 -17.17
CA LYS A 2 -11.14 21.25 -16.20
C LYS A 2 -11.93 20.91 -14.91
N TYR A 3 -11.93 19.63 -14.52
CA TYR A 3 -12.66 19.11 -13.33
C TYR A 3 -11.75 18.44 -12.28
N LEU A 4 -10.42 18.54 -12.40
CA LEU A 4 -9.49 17.87 -11.48
C LEU A 4 -9.51 18.35 -10.01
N PRO A 5 -9.74 19.64 -9.65
CA PRO A 5 -9.52 20.06 -8.27
C PRO A 5 -10.67 19.73 -7.30
N THR A 6 -11.92 19.69 -7.76
CA THR A 6 -13.11 19.47 -6.91
C THR A 6 -13.43 18.00 -6.66
N ILE A 7 -13.05 17.11 -7.60
CA ILE A 7 -13.16 15.66 -7.43
C ILE A 7 -12.10 15.15 -6.44
N SER A 8 -10.91 15.79 -6.43
CA SER A 8 -9.78 15.37 -5.60
C SER A 8 -10.05 15.47 -4.10
N THR A 9 -10.81 16.45 -3.62
CA THR A 9 -11.14 16.59 -2.19
C THR A 9 -12.13 15.53 -1.72
N SER A 10 -13.18 15.26 -2.50
CA SER A 10 -14.17 14.21 -2.19
C SER A 10 -13.57 12.81 -2.24
N VAL A 11 -12.68 12.56 -3.21
CA VAL A 11 -11.93 11.29 -3.31
C VAL A 11 -10.95 11.14 -2.16
N LEU A 12 -10.24 12.20 -1.76
CA LEU A 12 -9.33 12.15 -0.61
C LEU A 12 -10.08 11.93 0.72
N LEU A 13 -11.24 12.57 0.89
CA LEU A 13 -12.12 12.34 2.03
C LEU A 13 -12.62 10.90 2.11
N THR A 14 -13.07 10.33 0.99
CA THR A 14 -13.50 8.93 0.96
C THR A 14 -12.34 7.96 1.19
N ILE A 15 -11.17 8.19 0.59
CA ILE A 15 -9.96 7.38 0.82
C ILE A 15 -9.52 7.43 2.29
N THR A 16 -9.57 8.60 2.94
CA THR A 16 -9.19 8.72 4.35
C THR A 16 -10.18 8.00 5.26
N ILE A 17 -11.50 8.10 5.00
CA ILE A 17 -12.54 7.37 5.74
C ILE A 17 -12.39 5.84 5.56
N ILE A 18 -12.12 5.39 4.32
CA ILE A 18 -11.89 3.97 4.00
C ILE A 18 -10.59 3.47 4.64
N SER A 19 -9.52 4.26 4.59
CA SER A 19 -8.22 3.91 5.20
C SER A 19 -8.33 3.83 6.72
N LEU A 20 -9.10 4.74 7.33
CA LEU A 20 -9.35 4.72 8.78
C LEU A 20 -10.18 3.50 9.19
N SER A 21 -11.20 3.16 8.39
CA SER A 21 -11.99 1.92 8.58
C SER A 21 -11.15 0.66 8.35
N ALA A 22 -10.26 0.65 7.36
CA ALA A 22 -9.34 -0.45 7.09
C ALA A 22 -8.26 -0.58 8.19
N CYS A 23 -7.87 0.53 8.83
CA CYS A 23 -6.90 0.54 9.91
C CYS A 23 -7.48 0.16 11.28
N ALA A 24 -8.79 0.33 11.48
CA ALA A 24 -9.47 0.11 12.76
C ALA A 24 -9.51 -1.37 13.19
N GLY A 25 -9.46 -2.31 12.24
CA GLY A 25 -9.50 -3.75 12.52
C GLY A 25 -8.17 -4.49 12.31
N MET A 26 -7.09 -3.80 11.90
CA MET A 26 -5.82 -4.46 11.58
C MET A 26 -4.99 -4.76 12.82
N THR A 27 -4.57 -6.01 12.97
CA THR A 27 -3.54 -6.38 13.94
C THR A 27 -2.22 -5.70 13.58
N THR A 28 -1.35 -5.49 14.56
CA THR A 28 -0.10 -4.77 14.29
C THR A 28 0.82 -5.54 13.34
N GLN A 29 0.67 -6.86 13.24
CA GLN A 29 1.37 -7.68 12.26
C GLN A 29 0.80 -7.49 10.85
N GLN A 30 -0.53 -7.49 10.69
CA GLN A 30 -1.19 -7.17 9.41
C GLN A 30 -0.82 -5.78 8.89
N LYS A 31 -0.65 -4.81 9.80
CA LYS A 31 -0.21 -3.45 9.49
C LYS A 31 1.23 -3.41 8.97
N ASN A 32 2.15 -4.13 9.59
CA ASN A 32 3.53 -4.22 9.12
C ASN A 32 3.63 -4.98 7.79
N THR A 33 2.85 -6.05 7.62
CA THR A 33 2.76 -6.81 6.37
C THR A 33 2.19 -5.97 5.23
N SER A 34 1.13 -5.19 5.47
CA SER A 34 0.51 -4.35 4.42
C SER A 34 1.41 -3.18 4.02
N ILE A 35 2.09 -2.55 4.98
CA ILE A 35 3.09 -1.52 4.69
C ILE A 35 4.28 -2.11 3.94
N GLY A 36 4.79 -3.26 4.38
CA GLY A 36 5.91 -3.95 3.72
C GLY A 36 5.57 -4.40 2.31
N ALA A 37 4.37 -4.95 2.09
CA ALA A 37 3.90 -5.32 0.77
C ALA A 37 3.66 -4.11 -0.15
N GLY A 38 3.07 -3.03 0.37
CA GLY A 38 2.86 -1.81 -0.40
C GLY A 38 4.16 -1.11 -0.77
N ALA A 39 5.07 -0.90 0.19
CA ALA A 39 6.37 -0.30 -0.04
C ALA A 39 7.24 -1.16 -0.96
N GLY A 40 7.24 -2.48 -0.75
CA GLY A 40 7.94 -3.45 -1.59
C GLY A 40 7.40 -3.48 -3.02
N ALA A 41 6.08 -3.37 -3.20
CA ALA A 41 5.46 -3.29 -4.53
C ALA A 41 5.93 -2.04 -5.29
N VAL A 42 5.90 -0.88 -4.64
CA VAL A 42 6.33 0.39 -5.24
C VAL A 42 7.83 0.35 -5.56
N ALA A 43 8.66 -0.11 -4.62
CA ALA A 43 10.10 -0.24 -4.84
C ALA A 43 10.41 -1.22 -5.98
N GLY A 44 9.74 -2.37 -6.01
CA GLY A 44 9.89 -3.38 -7.06
C GLY A 44 9.46 -2.88 -8.43
N ALA A 45 8.37 -2.12 -8.51
CA ALA A 45 7.93 -1.45 -9.73
C ALA A 45 8.97 -0.43 -10.21
N VAL A 46 9.49 0.42 -9.31
CA VAL A 46 10.52 1.42 -9.68
C VAL A 46 11.78 0.75 -10.21
N LEU A 47 12.27 -0.29 -9.55
CA LEU A 47 13.51 -0.99 -9.93
C LEU A 47 13.39 -1.78 -11.24
N THR A 48 12.18 -2.21 -11.61
CA THR A 48 11.92 -2.95 -12.86
C THR A 48 11.26 -2.10 -13.95
N GLY A 49 11.14 -0.78 -13.76
CA GLY A 49 10.52 0.10 -14.75
C GLY A 49 9.02 -0.12 -14.94
N GLY A 50 8.33 -0.63 -13.92
CA GLY A 50 6.88 -0.88 -13.92
C GLY A 50 6.49 -2.33 -14.25
N SER A 51 7.46 -3.25 -14.33
CA SER A 51 7.19 -4.64 -14.65
C SER A 51 6.45 -5.34 -13.50
N GLY A 52 5.30 -5.97 -13.81
CA GLY A 52 4.45 -6.62 -12.82
C GLY A 52 5.18 -7.69 -11.98
N VAL A 53 6.20 -8.32 -12.56
CA VAL A 53 7.05 -9.30 -11.87
C VAL A 53 7.86 -8.66 -10.74
N GLY A 54 8.41 -7.46 -10.95
CA GLY A 54 9.13 -6.74 -9.91
C GLY A 54 8.21 -6.21 -8.81
N THR A 55 7.02 -5.73 -9.19
CA THR A 55 5.98 -5.31 -8.24
C THR A 55 5.53 -6.46 -7.35
N VAL A 56 5.20 -7.62 -7.93
CA VAL A 56 4.75 -8.79 -7.16
C VAL A 56 5.89 -9.36 -6.32
N GLY A 57 7.10 -9.46 -6.88
CA GLY A 57 8.28 -9.92 -6.13
C GLY A 57 8.60 -9.04 -4.93
N GLY A 58 8.60 -7.72 -5.12
CA GLY A 58 8.81 -6.77 -4.03
C GLY A 58 7.68 -6.80 -2.99
N ALA A 59 6.42 -6.94 -3.42
CA ALA A 59 5.28 -7.05 -2.51
C ALA A 59 5.33 -8.31 -1.64
N VAL A 60 5.68 -9.45 -2.23
CA VAL A 60 5.78 -10.73 -1.50
C VAL A 60 6.92 -10.69 -0.49
N VAL A 61 8.12 -10.27 -0.90
CA VAL A 61 9.28 -10.19 0.00
C VAL A 61 9.02 -9.17 1.12
N GLY A 62 8.52 -7.99 0.79
CA GLY A 62 8.18 -6.97 1.78
C GLY A 62 7.06 -7.39 2.73
N GLY A 63 6.08 -8.16 2.25
CA GLY A 63 5.01 -8.73 3.07
C GLY A 63 5.51 -9.78 4.07
N VAL A 64 6.37 -10.71 3.65
CA VAL A 64 6.95 -11.74 4.54
C VAL A 64 7.81 -11.09 5.63
N ILE A 65 8.66 -10.13 5.25
CA ILE A 65 9.49 -9.38 6.21
C ILE A 65 8.61 -8.59 7.20
N GLY A 66 7.57 -7.91 6.71
CA GLY A 66 6.61 -7.19 7.55
C GLY A 66 5.89 -8.09 8.56
N ASN A 67 5.65 -9.36 8.19
CA ASN A 67 5.05 -10.36 9.07
C ASN A 67 6.00 -10.87 10.17
N GLU A 68 7.29 -11.00 9.85
CA GLU A 68 8.35 -11.53 10.73
C GLU A 68 8.81 -10.52 11.80
N ILE A 69 8.85 -9.21 11.50
CA ILE A 69 9.38 -8.16 12.39
C ILE A 69 8.64 -8.04 13.74
N LYS A 70 7.47 -8.68 13.89
CA LYS A 70 6.62 -8.58 15.07
C LYS A 70 6.50 -9.83 15.94
N LYS A 71 7.43 -10.77 15.77
CA LYS A 71 7.57 -11.92 16.68
C LYS A 71 8.10 -11.50 18.05
#